data_AF-A0A957Y7Q2-F1
#
_entry.id   AF-A0A957Y7Q2-F1
#
_cell.length_a   1.000
_cell.length_b   1.000
_cell.length_c   1.000
_cell.angle_alpha   90.00
_cell.angle_beta   90.00
_cell.angle_gamma   90.00
#
_symmetry.space_group_name_H-M   'P 1'
#
loop_
_entity.id
_entity.type
_entity.pdbx_description
1 polymer ?
#
loop_
_entity_poly.entity_id
_entity_poly.type
_entity_poly.pdbx_seq_one_letter_code
_entity_poly.pdbx_strand_id
1 'polypeptide(L)'
;MSGSLAFLAWTRSGIYDLANPPGGNPQLARLPGSVALRLEERDGPGSAQRAADFQIMGPGDVKALARRAVVRMVPAPNSSNAETTLSVHVELAAADLPWRFTPQEHANKHLRPWITLVVGTAAEPGIDDGEVEILPENFVRLRRPVLEAQPLSQAAKWAHVQVALSGDHPDIDVLSTSQLNQLVDAEGGKPVARLLSPRQLARNRLHVAA
;
A
#
# COMPACT_ATOMS: atom_id res chain seq x y z
N MET A 1 -30.31 -4.20 6.07
CA MET A 1 -29.45 -3.97 4.90
C MET A 1 -28.19 -4.79 5.10
N SER A 2 -27.96 -5.82 4.29
CA SER A 2 -26.72 -6.61 4.37
C SER A 2 -25.64 -5.83 3.63
N GLY A 3 -24.57 -5.43 4.31
CA GLY A 3 -23.41 -4.85 3.64
C GLY A 3 -22.49 -5.96 3.14
N SER A 4 -22.03 -5.89 1.90
CA SER A 4 -21.01 -6.79 1.37
C SER A 4 -19.62 -6.13 1.45
N LEU A 5 -18.57 -6.95 1.45
CA LEU A 5 -17.19 -6.49 1.46
C LEU A 5 -16.52 -6.86 0.13
N ALA A 6 -15.87 -5.88 -0.49
CA ALA A 6 -15.00 -6.09 -1.64
C ALA A 6 -13.53 -5.99 -1.23
N PHE A 7 -12.69 -6.81 -1.86
CA PHE A 7 -11.24 -6.81 -1.64
C PHE A 7 -10.50 -6.58 -2.96
N LEU A 8 -9.61 -5.59 -2.96
CA LEU A 8 -8.70 -5.33 -4.08
C LEU A 8 -7.28 -5.70 -3.65
N ALA A 9 -6.55 -6.39 -4.52
CA ALA A 9 -5.14 -6.68 -4.29
C ALA A 9 -4.29 -5.40 -4.21
N TRP A 10 -4.70 -4.33 -4.91
CA TRP A 10 -4.07 -3.01 -4.88
C TRP A 10 -5.00 -1.95 -5.50
N THR A 11 -4.72 -0.68 -5.24
CA THR A 11 -5.27 0.46 -5.99
C THR A 11 -4.22 1.55 -6.12
N ARG A 12 -4.29 2.35 -7.19
CA ARG A 12 -3.38 3.46 -7.46
C ARG A 12 -4.03 4.45 -8.43
N SER A 13 -3.57 5.70 -8.43
CA SER A 13 -4.02 6.72 -9.39
C SER A 13 -3.85 6.26 -10.84
N GLY A 14 -4.83 6.57 -11.69
CA GLY A 14 -4.80 6.30 -13.13
C GLY A 14 -3.73 7.09 -13.91
N ILE A 15 -3.06 8.08 -13.29
CA ILE A 15 -1.91 8.77 -13.91
C ILE A 15 -0.79 7.79 -14.32
N TYR A 16 -0.74 6.64 -13.65
CA TYR A 16 0.22 5.59 -13.97
C TYR A 16 -0.06 4.84 -15.27
N ASP A 17 -1.26 4.96 -15.84
CA ASP A 17 -1.57 4.41 -17.17
C ASP A 17 -0.92 5.26 -18.29
N LEU A 18 -0.47 6.47 -17.96
CA LEU A 18 0.28 7.37 -18.84
C LEU A 18 1.81 7.23 -18.67
N ALA A 19 2.25 6.29 -17.83
CA ALA A 19 3.67 5.99 -17.67
C ALA A 19 4.23 5.30 -18.92
N ASN A 20 5.49 5.55 -19.23
CA ASN A 20 6.19 4.91 -20.35
C ASN A 20 7.67 4.68 -20.00
N PRO A 21 7.99 3.65 -19.20
CA PRO A 21 9.36 3.37 -18.77
C PRO A 21 10.24 2.92 -19.96
N PRO A 22 11.42 3.54 -20.16
CA PRO A 22 12.32 3.14 -21.24
C PRO A 22 12.82 1.70 -21.05
N GLY A 23 12.73 0.89 -22.11
CA GLY A 23 13.30 -0.46 -22.15
C GLY A 23 12.65 -1.51 -21.25
N GLY A 24 11.43 -1.27 -20.74
CA GLY A 24 10.67 -2.25 -19.96
C GLY A 24 11.33 -2.70 -18.64
N ASN A 25 12.30 -1.93 -18.11
CA ASN A 25 13.14 -2.35 -16.99
C ASN A 25 12.53 -1.91 -15.63
N PRO A 26 12.37 -2.81 -14.64
CA PRO A 26 11.28 -2.71 -13.65
C PRO A 26 11.67 -2.07 -12.31
N GLN A 27 12.72 -1.24 -12.24
CA GLN A 27 13.18 -0.65 -10.97
C GLN A 27 13.71 0.78 -11.16
N LEU A 28 12.88 1.66 -11.70
CA LEU A 28 13.23 3.07 -11.76
C LEU A 28 13.06 3.72 -10.37
N ALA A 29 13.87 4.73 -10.07
CA ALA A 29 13.68 5.53 -8.85
C ALA A 29 12.41 6.40 -8.92
N ARG A 30 12.03 6.81 -10.15
CA ARG A 30 10.83 7.55 -10.51
C ARG A 30 10.32 7.03 -11.84
N LEU A 31 9.01 7.06 -12.07
CA LEU A 31 8.42 6.53 -13.29
C LEU A 31 8.12 7.66 -14.30
N PRO A 32 8.78 7.72 -15.47
CA PRO A 32 8.49 8.72 -16.48
C PRO A 32 7.12 8.46 -17.11
N GLY A 33 6.45 9.53 -17.52
CA GLY A 33 5.23 9.49 -18.32
C GLY A 33 5.12 10.71 -19.23
N SER A 34 4.15 10.68 -20.14
CA SER A 34 3.89 11.80 -21.05
C SER A 34 2.40 11.92 -21.31
N VAL A 35 1.91 13.16 -21.37
CA VAL A 35 0.50 13.46 -21.66
C VAL A 35 0.43 14.40 -22.87
N ALA A 36 -0.44 14.07 -23.83
CA ALA A 36 -0.71 14.95 -24.96
C ALA A 36 -1.63 16.09 -24.52
N LEU A 37 -1.12 17.32 -24.53
CA LEU A 37 -1.89 18.53 -24.29
C LEU A 37 -2.37 19.08 -25.63
N ARG A 38 -3.67 19.33 -25.75
CA ARG A 38 -4.28 20.04 -26.87
C ARG A 38 -4.76 21.40 -26.38
N LEU A 39 -4.27 22.45 -27.03
CA LEU A 39 -4.73 23.82 -26.83
C LEU A 39 -5.61 24.20 -28.01
N GLU A 40 -6.76 24.78 -27.70
CA GLU A 40 -7.66 25.35 -28.68
C GLU A 40 -7.75 26.85 -28.42
N GLU A 41 -7.66 27.63 -29.49
CA GLU A 41 -7.82 29.07 -29.42
C GLU A 41 -9.29 29.38 -29.05
N ARG A 42 -9.50 30.18 -27.99
CA ARG A 42 -10.84 30.41 -27.45
C ARG A 42 -11.80 31.05 -28.45
N ASP A 43 -11.29 32.00 -29.23
CA ASP A 43 -12.08 32.86 -30.11
C ASP A 43 -11.62 32.75 -31.58
N GLY A 44 -10.93 31.66 -31.96
CA GLY A 44 -10.37 31.46 -33.30
C GLY A 44 -10.21 29.99 -33.70
N PRO A 45 -9.86 29.68 -34.96
CA PRO A 45 -9.73 28.31 -35.44
C PRO A 45 -8.39 27.65 -35.06
N GLY A 46 -7.49 28.37 -34.38
CA GLY A 46 -6.17 27.87 -34.01
C GLY A 46 -6.22 26.67 -33.07
N SER A 47 -5.37 25.68 -33.32
CA SER A 47 -5.12 24.59 -32.37
C SER A 47 -3.65 24.21 -32.36
N ALA A 48 -3.16 23.76 -31.20
CA ALA A 48 -1.82 23.24 -31.04
C ALA A 48 -1.87 21.97 -30.19
N GLN A 49 -1.04 20.98 -30.53
CA GLN A 49 -0.88 19.76 -29.74
C GLN A 49 0.59 19.57 -29.39
N ARG A 50 0.87 19.32 -28.11
CA ARG A 50 2.23 19.06 -27.62
C ARG A 50 2.21 18.02 -26.51
N ALA A 51 3.20 17.14 -26.50
CA ALA A 51 3.45 16.27 -25.36
C ALA A 51 4.05 17.08 -24.19
N ALA A 52 3.56 16.80 -22.98
CA ALA A 52 4.14 17.26 -21.73
C ALA A 52 4.63 16.06 -20.94
N ASP A 53 5.94 16.00 -20.73
CA ASP A 53 6.57 14.91 -19.97
C ASP A 53 6.49 15.18 -18.48
N PHE A 54 6.31 14.13 -17.71
CA PHE A 54 6.27 14.19 -16.24
C PHE A 54 6.99 13.00 -15.62
N GLN A 55 7.20 13.09 -14.30
CA GLN A 55 7.82 12.03 -13.50
C GLN A 55 6.92 11.75 -12.31
N ILE A 56 6.60 10.47 -12.09
CA ILE A 56 5.91 10.02 -10.91
C ILE A 56 6.92 9.70 -9.83
N MET A 57 6.72 10.29 -8.66
CA MET A 57 7.60 10.12 -7.48
C MET A 57 7.67 8.66 -7.05
N GLY A 58 8.85 8.27 -6.57
CA GLY A 58 9.08 6.94 -6.02
C GLY A 58 9.35 6.93 -4.52
N PRO A 59 9.74 5.78 -3.95
CA PRO A 59 9.87 5.61 -2.51
C PRO A 59 10.96 6.51 -1.90
N GLY A 60 12.03 6.76 -2.66
CA GLY A 60 13.15 7.62 -2.24
C GLY A 60 12.79 9.11 -2.14
N ASP A 61 11.64 9.51 -2.69
CA ASP A 61 11.14 10.89 -2.59
C ASP A 61 10.32 11.13 -1.30
N VAL A 62 10.03 10.05 -0.54
CA VAL A 62 9.23 10.13 0.69
C VAL A 62 10.14 10.22 1.90
N LYS A 63 10.08 11.35 2.62
CA LYS A 63 10.85 11.55 3.86
C LYS A 63 10.25 10.84 5.08
N ALA A 64 8.92 10.88 5.22
CA ALA A 64 8.21 10.32 6.36
C ALA A 64 6.71 10.14 6.04
N LEU A 65 6.06 9.24 6.77
CA LEU A 65 4.60 9.15 6.80
C LEU A 65 4.03 10.11 7.85
N ALA A 66 2.97 10.83 7.49
CA ALA A 66 2.22 11.60 8.48
C ALA A 66 1.57 10.65 9.49
N ARG A 67 1.60 10.97 10.79
CA ARG A 67 0.99 10.10 11.84
C ARG A 67 -0.46 9.72 11.54
N ARG A 68 -1.25 10.68 11.04
CA ARG A 68 -2.66 10.49 10.63
C ARG A 68 -2.86 9.57 9.42
N ALA A 69 -1.78 9.15 8.74
CA ALA A 69 -1.87 8.19 7.65
C ALA A 69 -2.25 6.81 8.17
N VAL A 70 -1.89 6.47 9.41
CA VAL A 70 -2.36 5.27 10.11
C VAL A 70 -3.60 5.62 10.92
N VAL A 71 -4.74 5.04 10.58
CA VAL A 71 -6.04 5.33 11.22
C VAL A 71 -6.42 4.28 12.26
N ARG A 72 -5.85 3.07 12.16
CA ARG A 72 -6.05 1.99 13.12
C ARG A 72 -4.81 1.12 13.21
N MET A 73 -4.52 0.65 14.42
CA MET A 73 -3.51 -0.37 14.71
C MET A 73 -4.19 -1.50 15.45
N VAL A 74 -3.95 -2.74 15.01
CA VAL A 74 -4.50 -3.94 15.63
C VAL A 74 -3.38 -4.97 15.83
N PRO A 75 -3.08 -5.37 17.08
CA PRO A 75 -3.65 -4.86 18.33
C PRO A 75 -3.31 -3.38 18.56
N ALA A 76 -4.02 -2.74 19.49
CA ALA A 76 -3.65 -1.39 19.91
C ALA A 76 -2.24 -1.41 20.54
N PRO A 77 -1.44 -0.33 20.40
CA PRO A 77 -0.15 -0.23 21.06
C PRO A 77 -0.25 -0.52 22.57
N ASN A 78 0.75 -1.20 23.13
CA ASN A 78 0.82 -1.59 24.55
C ASN A 78 -0.26 -2.58 25.02
N SER A 79 -0.93 -3.30 24.11
CA SER A 79 -1.85 -4.38 24.49
C SER A 79 -1.08 -5.55 25.12
N SER A 80 -1.48 -5.96 26.34
CA SER A 80 -0.88 -7.11 27.05
C SER A 80 -1.57 -8.44 26.76
N ASN A 81 -2.79 -8.40 26.24
CA ASN A 81 -3.66 -9.56 25.96
C ASN A 81 -4.06 -9.64 24.48
N ALA A 82 -3.12 -9.30 23.58
CA ALA A 82 -3.37 -9.42 22.15
C ALA A 82 -3.66 -10.87 21.76
N GLU A 83 -4.72 -11.08 20.97
CA GLU A 83 -5.10 -12.40 20.50
C GLU A 83 -4.04 -12.96 19.55
N THR A 84 -3.40 -14.07 19.94
CA THR A 84 -2.25 -14.61 19.21
C THR A 84 -2.62 -15.30 17.90
N THR A 85 -3.90 -15.63 17.70
CA THR A 85 -4.40 -16.26 16.47
C THR A 85 -4.76 -15.26 15.38
N LEU A 86 -4.80 -13.96 15.69
CA LEU A 86 -5.12 -12.91 14.72
C LEU A 86 -3.84 -12.28 14.15
N SER A 87 -3.89 -11.89 12.87
CA SER A 87 -2.80 -11.16 12.24
C SER A 87 -2.73 -9.71 12.73
N VAL A 88 -1.51 -9.28 13.06
CA VAL A 88 -1.23 -7.87 13.31
C VAL A 88 -1.41 -7.09 12.01
N HIS A 89 -2.11 -5.97 12.07
CA HIS A 89 -2.30 -5.11 10.91
C HIS A 89 -2.48 -3.64 11.28
N VAL A 90 -2.26 -2.78 10.30
CA VAL A 90 -2.61 -1.36 10.36
C VAL A 90 -3.55 -1.00 9.23
N GLU A 91 -4.49 -0.10 9.51
CA GLU A 91 -5.35 0.52 8.51
C GLU A 91 -4.82 1.90 8.15
N LEU A 92 -4.84 2.22 6.87
CA LEU A 92 -4.34 3.47 6.32
C LEU A 92 -5.48 4.35 5.81
N ALA A 93 -5.37 5.65 6.05
CA ALA A 93 -6.38 6.65 5.68
C ALA A 93 -6.63 6.72 4.17
N ALA A 94 -5.59 6.53 3.37
CA ALA A 94 -5.66 6.56 1.91
C ALA A 94 -5.42 5.16 1.36
N ALA A 95 -6.37 4.68 0.56
CA ALA A 95 -6.38 3.32 0.03
C ALA A 95 -5.24 3.01 -0.95
N ASP A 96 -4.75 4.02 -1.66
CA ASP A 96 -3.63 3.88 -2.59
C ASP A 96 -2.27 3.99 -1.90
N LEU A 97 -2.20 4.41 -0.63
CA LEU A 97 -0.93 4.74 0.04
C LEU A 97 0.12 3.62 -0.05
N PRO A 98 -0.20 2.31 0.12
CA PRO A 98 0.79 1.25 -0.04
C PRO A 98 1.44 1.17 -1.42
N TRP A 99 0.78 1.63 -2.48
CA TRP A 99 1.24 1.52 -3.87
C TRP A 99 1.52 2.88 -4.54
N ARG A 100 1.15 3.99 -3.89
CA ARG A 100 1.23 5.36 -4.41
C ARG A 100 2.61 5.77 -4.90
N PHE A 101 3.67 5.19 -4.34
CA PHE A 101 5.05 5.50 -4.71
C PHE A 101 5.78 4.28 -5.26
N THR A 102 5.06 3.21 -5.66
CA THR A 102 5.68 2.07 -6.33
C THR A 102 6.05 2.49 -7.76
N PRO A 103 7.35 2.55 -8.13
CA PRO A 103 7.79 3.06 -9.42
C PRO A 103 7.88 1.92 -10.45
N GLN A 104 6.84 1.08 -10.47
CA GLN A 104 6.73 -0.11 -11.29
C GLN A 104 5.34 -0.16 -11.92
N GLU A 105 5.27 -0.71 -13.11
CA GLU A 105 4.01 -1.18 -13.69
C GLU A 105 3.55 -2.44 -12.96
N HIS A 106 2.23 -2.68 -12.96
CA HIS A 106 1.70 -3.91 -12.40
C HIS A 106 2.00 -5.08 -13.35
N ALA A 107 2.27 -6.26 -12.80
CA ALA A 107 2.47 -7.48 -13.58
C ALA A 107 1.51 -8.57 -13.09
N ASN A 108 0.81 -9.25 -14.02
CA ASN A 108 -0.14 -10.32 -13.69
C ASN A 108 -1.15 -9.94 -12.59
N LYS A 109 -1.72 -8.73 -12.66
CA LYS A 109 -2.63 -8.16 -11.65
C LYS A 109 -2.03 -7.94 -10.25
N HIS A 110 -0.70 -8.05 -10.11
CA HIS A 110 0.01 -7.76 -8.87
C HIS A 110 0.83 -6.47 -8.98
N LEU A 111 0.83 -5.71 -7.90
CA LEU A 111 1.70 -4.55 -7.72
C LEU A 111 2.31 -4.63 -6.32
N ARG A 112 3.64 -4.58 -6.24
CA ARG A 112 4.35 -4.63 -4.96
C ARG A 112 4.13 -3.31 -4.22
N PRO A 113 3.71 -3.33 -2.93
CA PRO A 113 3.64 -2.11 -2.15
C PRO A 113 5.05 -1.60 -1.85
N TRP A 114 5.23 -0.28 -1.78
CA TRP A 114 6.52 0.35 -1.45
C TRP A 114 6.77 0.41 0.07
N ILE A 115 5.72 0.21 0.87
CA ILE A 115 5.75 0.06 2.33
C ILE A 115 5.20 -1.30 2.75
N THR A 116 5.63 -1.77 3.92
CA THR A 116 5.10 -2.99 4.54
C THR A 116 5.11 -2.81 6.05
N LEU A 117 4.25 -3.55 6.76
CA LEU A 117 4.24 -3.59 8.22
C LEU A 117 5.18 -4.69 8.69
N VAL A 118 6.17 -4.35 9.50
CA VAL A 118 7.10 -5.32 10.09
C VAL A 118 6.80 -5.46 11.56
N VAL A 119 6.72 -6.71 12.04
CA VAL A 119 6.48 -7.01 13.45
C VAL A 119 7.50 -8.05 13.91
N GLY A 120 8.11 -7.81 15.07
CA GLY A 120 9.01 -8.77 15.69
C GLY A 120 9.14 -8.51 17.19
N THR A 121 9.89 -9.37 17.86
CA THR A 121 10.14 -9.22 19.30
C THR A 121 11.06 -8.03 19.59
N ALA A 122 10.82 -7.35 20.70
CA ALA A 122 11.75 -6.39 21.27
C ALA A 122 12.88 -7.11 22.00
N ALA A 123 14.00 -6.40 22.22
CA ALA A 123 15.07 -6.87 23.09
C ALA A 123 14.58 -7.08 24.52
N GLU A 124 15.01 -8.18 25.13
CA GLU A 124 14.73 -8.51 26.51
C GLU A 124 16.07 -8.70 27.25
N PRO A 125 16.46 -7.77 28.14
CA PRO A 125 17.77 -7.79 28.78
C PRO A 125 18.05 -9.11 29.49
N GLY A 126 19.17 -9.74 29.14
CA GLY A 126 19.60 -11.03 29.69
C GLY A 126 18.92 -12.25 29.06
N ILE A 127 18.03 -12.06 28.08
CA ILE A 127 17.34 -13.15 27.36
C ILE A 127 17.76 -13.16 25.89
N ASP A 128 17.43 -12.12 25.13
CA ASP A 128 17.85 -11.97 23.74
C ASP A 128 17.80 -10.51 23.27
N ASP A 129 18.45 -10.23 22.14
CA ASP A 129 18.53 -8.88 21.59
C ASP A 129 17.27 -8.44 20.80
N GLY A 130 16.20 -9.25 20.79
CA GLY A 130 15.00 -9.02 19.98
C GLY A 130 15.25 -9.14 18.47
N GLU A 131 14.18 -9.01 17.70
CA GLU A 131 14.21 -9.11 16.24
C GLU A 131 14.03 -7.76 15.54
N VAL A 132 13.37 -6.80 16.21
CA VAL A 132 13.12 -5.44 15.71
C VAL A 132 13.54 -4.43 16.77
N GLU A 133 14.36 -3.46 16.36
CA GLU A 133 14.82 -2.37 17.21
C GLU A 133 14.50 -1.04 16.52
N ILE A 134 13.77 -0.16 17.21
CA ILE A 134 13.51 1.21 16.76
C ILE A 134 14.70 2.09 17.15
N LEU A 135 15.30 2.73 16.16
CA LEU A 135 16.44 3.62 16.32
C LEU A 135 15.96 5.09 16.29
N PRO A 136 16.82 6.05 16.70
CA PRO A 136 16.57 7.47 16.47
C PRO A 136 16.27 7.81 15.01
N GLU A 137 15.65 8.97 14.79
CA GLU A 137 15.35 9.50 13.43
C GLU A 137 14.42 8.61 12.57
N ASN A 138 13.63 7.74 13.20
CA ASN A 138 12.73 6.78 12.55
C ASN A 138 13.45 5.71 11.72
N PHE A 139 14.70 5.41 12.05
CA PHE A 139 15.36 4.21 11.53
C PHE A 139 14.93 2.97 12.31
N VAL A 140 15.03 1.82 11.68
CA VAL A 140 14.70 0.52 12.27
C VAL A 140 15.82 -0.44 11.93
N ARG A 141 16.29 -1.20 12.92
CA ARG A 141 17.17 -2.34 12.69
C ARG A 141 16.33 -3.61 12.72
N LEU A 142 16.39 -4.35 11.62
CA LEU A 142 15.72 -5.63 11.43
C LEU A 142 16.74 -6.75 11.48
N ARG A 143 16.51 -7.76 12.31
CA ARG A 143 17.34 -8.97 12.34
C ARG A 143 16.83 -10.01 11.34
N ARG A 144 17.73 -10.94 11.00
CA ARG A 144 17.50 -11.98 10.00
C ARG A 144 16.19 -12.78 10.20
N PRO A 145 15.80 -13.21 11.41
CA PRO A 145 14.56 -13.98 11.58
C PRO A 145 13.30 -13.27 11.09
N VAL A 146 13.20 -11.95 11.29
CA VAL A 146 12.06 -11.16 10.80
C VAL A 146 12.10 -10.98 9.29
N LEU A 147 13.28 -10.79 8.70
CA LEU A 147 13.44 -10.70 7.25
C LEU A 147 13.11 -12.02 6.53
N GLU A 148 13.49 -13.15 7.13
CA GLU A 148 13.18 -14.49 6.60
C GLU A 148 11.69 -14.83 6.71
N ALA A 149 11.04 -14.43 7.81
CA ALA A 149 9.61 -14.61 8.02
C ALA A 149 8.74 -13.75 7.08
N GLN A 150 9.30 -12.66 6.54
CA GLN A 150 8.60 -11.73 5.66
C GLN A 150 9.42 -11.41 4.39
N PRO A 151 9.56 -12.37 3.45
CA PRO A 151 10.27 -12.13 2.19
C PRO A 151 9.60 -10.99 1.40
N LEU A 152 10.30 -9.86 1.23
CA LEU A 152 9.71 -8.65 0.65
C LEU A 152 9.30 -8.79 -0.84
N SER A 153 9.81 -9.81 -1.54
CA SER A 153 9.33 -10.20 -2.86
C SER A 153 7.86 -10.65 -2.87
N GLN A 154 7.35 -11.08 -1.71
CA GLN A 154 5.97 -11.50 -1.50
C GLN A 154 5.13 -10.42 -0.80
N ALA A 155 5.63 -9.18 -0.68
CA ALA A 155 4.96 -8.11 0.06
C ALA A 155 3.52 -7.82 -0.40
N ALA A 156 3.20 -8.09 -1.68
CA ALA A 156 1.85 -7.97 -2.22
C ALA A 156 0.82 -8.91 -1.56
N LYS A 157 1.26 -9.98 -0.87
CA LYS A 157 0.36 -10.88 -0.11
C LYS A 157 -0.12 -10.28 1.20
N TRP A 158 0.54 -9.24 1.70
CA TRP A 158 0.28 -8.63 3.00
C TRP A 158 -0.22 -7.20 2.90
N ALA A 159 -0.73 -6.81 1.73
CA ALA A 159 -1.39 -5.54 1.52
C ALA A 159 -2.66 -5.76 0.68
N HIS A 160 -3.75 -5.11 1.06
CA HIS A 160 -4.98 -5.10 0.27
C HIS A 160 -5.80 -3.85 0.56
N VAL A 161 -6.78 -3.57 -0.29
CA VAL A 161 -7.83 -2.59 -0.01
C VAL A 161 -9.09 -3.35 0.34
N GLN A 162 -9.74 -2.95 1.43
CA GLN A 162 -11.09 -3.39 1.77
C GLN A 162 -12.06 -2.24 1.51
N VAL A 163 -13.18 -2.53 0.86
CA VAL A 163 -14.26 -1.58 0.64
C VAL A 163 -15.56 -2.16 1.17
N ALA A 164 -16.26 -1.39 2.00
CA ALA A 164 -17.64 -1.68 2.38
C ALA A 164 -18.57 -1.15 1.28
N LEU A 165 -19.34 -2.05 0.68
CA LEU A 165 -20.31 -1.71 -0.36
C LEU A 165 -21.72 -1.67 0.24
N SER A 166 -22.57 -0.80 -0.31
CA SER A 166 -23.92 -0.57 0.21
C SER A 166 -24.97 -0.95 -0.83
N GLY A 167 -25.66 -2.06 -0.60
CA GLY A 167 -26.72 -2.51 -1.50
C GLY A 167 -26.49 -3.92 -2.00
N ASP A 168 -27.28 -4.30 -3.00
CA ASP A 168 -27.16 -5.59 -3.66
C ASP A 168 -26.21 -5.42 -4.84
N HIS A 169 -25.07 -6.10 -4.78
CA HIS A 169 -24.02 -6.00 -5.81
C HIS A 169 -23.91 -7.33 -6.55
N PRO A 170 -23.54 -7.29 -7.85
CA PRO A 170 -23.17 -8.51 -8.55
C PRO A 170 -22.03 -9.21 -7.80
N ASP A 171 -21.94 -10.52 -7.98
CA ASP A 171 -20.93 -11.34 -7.31
C ASP A 171 -19.53 -10.76 -7.59
N ILE A 172 -18.91 -10.21 -6.55
CA ILE A 172 -17.70 -9.38 -6.61
C ILE A 172 -16.54 -10.19 -7.22
N ASP A 173 -16.56 -11.51 -7.02
CA ASP A 173 -15.58 -12.47 -7.52
C ASP A 173 -15.56 -12.59 -9.06
N VAL A 174 -16.60 -12.09 -9.76
CA VAL A 174 -16.71 -12.14 -11.23
C VAL A 174 -16.24 -10.84 -11.89
N LEU A 175 -16.05 -9.77 -11.12
CA LEU A 175 -15.69 -8.46 -11.65
C LEU A 175 -14.19 -8.36 -11.96
N SER A 176 -13.84 -7.73 -13.09
CA SER A 176 -12.45 -7.34 -13.37
C SER A 176 -12.00 -6.22 -12.42
N THR A 177 -10.69 -6.05 -12.27
CA THR A 177 -10.11 -4.99 -11.42
C THR A 177 -10.58 -3.59 -11.79
N SER A 178 -10.77 -3.30 -13.09
CA SER A 178 -11.29 -2.01 -13.55
C SER A 178 -12.76 -1.82 -13.20
N GLN A 179 -13.59 -2.85 -13.36
CA GLN A 179 -15.01 -2.83 -12.97
C GLN A 179 -15.17 -2.69 -11.45
N LEU A 180 -14.31 -3.36 -10.67
CA LEU A 180 -14.28 -3.20 -9.23
C LEU A 180 -13.88 -1.79 -8.81
N ASN A 181 -12.83 -1.22 -9.42
CA ASN A 181 -12.43 0.17 -9.14
C ASN A 181 -13.56 1.15 -9.46
N GLN A 182 -14.24 0.99 -10.60
CA GLN A 182 -15.39 1.81 -10.98
C GLN A 182 -16.57 1.66 -10.00
N LEU A 183 -16.84 0.44 -9.53
CA LEU A 183 -17.88 0.18 -8.54
C LEU A 183 -17.56 0.86 -7.21
N VAL A 184 -16.30 0.75 -6.76
CA VAL A 184 -15.81 1.41 -5.53
C VAL A 184 -15.95 2.93 -5.62
N ASP A 185 -15.61 3.51 -6.77
CA ASP A 185 -15.73 4.95 -7.03
C ASP A 185 -17.20 5.39 -7.07
N ALA A 186 -18.08 4.61 -7.71
CA ALA A 186 -19.50 4.93 -7.88
C ALA A 186 -20.31 4.80 -6.59
N GLU A 187 -20.02 3.78 -5.77
CA GLU A 187 -20.72 3.48 -4.51
C GLU A 187 -20.33 4.44 -3.37
N GLY A 188 -19.25 5.21 -3.53
CA GLY A 188 -18.79 6.14 -2.49
C GLY A 188 -18.40 5.44 -1.18
N GLY A 189 -18.03 4.15 -1.25
CA GLY A 189 -17.50 3.42 -0.10
C GLY A 189 -16.28 4.16 0.48
N LYS A 190 -15.95 3.89 1.75
CA LYS A 190 -14.71 4.40 2.35
C LYS A 190 -13.63 3.31 2.18
N PRO A 191 -12.85 3.30 1.08
CA PRO A 191 -11.84 2.28 0.90
C PRO A 191 -10.76 2.44 1.96
N VAL A 192 -10.38 1.33 2.58
CA VAL A 192 -9.33 1.28 3.61
C VAL A 192 -8.23 0.36 3.11
N ALA A 193 -7.01 0.88 3.04
CA ALA A 193 -5.85 0.03 2.83
C ALA A 193 -5.43 -0.62 4.14
N ARG A 194 -5.09 -1.91 4.08
CA ARG A 194 -4.52 -2.66 5.20
C ARG A 194 -3.14 -3.17 4.86
N LEU A 195 -2.19 -2.95 5.76
CA LEU A 195 -0.92 -3.67 5.78
C LEU A 195 -0.97 -4.68 6.91
N LEU A 196 -0.68 -5.94 6.60
CA LEU A 196 -0.65 -7.04 7.55
C LEU A 196 0.80 -7.45 7.79
N SER A 197 1.08 -8.00 8.97
CA SER A 197 2.29 -8.75 9.20
C SER A 197 2.01 -10.25 9.09
N PRO A 198 2.85 -11.04 8.40
CA PRO A 198 2.78 -12.50 8.44
C PRO A 198 3.19 -13.06 9.81
N ARG A 199 3.77 -12.24 10.69
CA ARG A 199 4.26 -12.68 12.00
C ARG A 199 3.08 -12.87 12.96
N GLN A 200 2.98 -14.07 13.53
CA GLN A 200 2.12 -14.31 14.69
C GLN A 200 2.80 -13.80 15.96
N LEU A 201 2.01 -13.27 16.88
CA LEU A 201 2.50 -12.82 18.18
C LEU A 201 2.80 -14.01 19.07
N ALA A 202 4.00 -14.01 19.68
CA ALA A 202 4.35 -14.96 20.71
C ALA A 202 3.79 -14.53 22.08
N ARG A 203 3.31 -15.50 22.87
CA ARG A 203 2.85 -15.27 24.24
C ARG A 203 4.00 -14.82 25.13
N ASN A 204 3.71 -13.95 26.10
CA ASN A 204 4.66 -13.45 27.11
C ASN A 204 5.94 -12.84 26.52
N ARG A 205 5.85 -12.27 25.31
CA ARG A 205 6.96 -11.58 24.65
C ARG A 205 6.52 -10.19 24.24
N LEU A 206 7.35 -9.20 24.52
CA LEU A 206 7.14 -7.85 24.01
C LEU A 206 7.40 -7.84 22.50
N HIS A 207 6.43 -7.34 21.74
CA HIS A 207 6.55 -7.15 20.30
C HIS A 207 6.54 -5.67 19.95
N VAL A 208 7.26 -5.34 18.89
CA VAL A 208 7.33 -3.99 18.32
C VAL A 208 6.95 -4.09 16.85
N ALA A 209 6.21 -3.07 16.40
CA ALA A 209 5.80 -2.89 15.02
C ALA A 209 6.49 -1.66 14.43
N ALA A 210 6.90 -1.76 13.18
CA ALA A 210 7.56 -0.70 12.42
C ALA A 210 7.06 -0.63 10.97
#